data_AF-A0A7S2VCM4-F1
#
_entry.id   AF-A0A7S2VCM4-F1
#
_cell.length_a   1.000
_cell.length_b   1.000
_cell.length_c   1.000
_cell.angle_alpha   90.00
_cell.angle_beta   90.00
_cell.angle_gamma   90.00
#
_symmetry.space_group_name_H-M   'P 1'
#
loop_
_entity.id
_entity.type
_entity.pdbx_description
1 polymer ?
#
loop_
_entity_poly.entity_id
_entity_poly.type
_entity_poly.pdbx_seq_one_letter_code
_entity_poly.pdbx_strand_id
1 'polypeptide(L)'
;GEQAKKSIGQLFLVTKVALGGTNTNVGSQIFKYDLIPEEARQSDIVLNSYATNDMHILTILEMEAQKMTLREGIFDMLQNFVRTIMRPNSCRKKGTAGVELDNRPLLLHFDDYLGNEQREILRTLDLSQSVSALAQYYGFGTMSYANVVRDWVYGDTHEYWFSPEGWWQVQPDARKPPTIMNTMQREIHPGMGMHIAATWIVAYNLLHIASSYCSLEPFLADGSNSMLEPYVKSSWAKDLVAIQGELLEAPGRPRRPPPGLPPKLTQHTVLDDISEQWRNQTVADVGVCEDNVHPKCPFSWVSGLSLQQNNKTWISEFFGARTVTVSDSSQAWPLVDEGGKIGFMAHGPDSRWILEFPNLRQPISTVTIFYLRSYGDKWKDSRASISALVWNEKNEWRPLSEDLLLEGTHAKNTS
;
A
#
# COMPACT_ATOMS: atom_id res chain seq x y z
N GLY A 1 13.25 -48.07 -35.53
CA GLY A 1 12.42 -46.99 -34.99
C GLY A 1 12.25 -47.18 -33.50
N GLU A 2 13.32 -47.01 -32.74
CA GLU A 2 13.32 -47.27 -31.28
C GLU A 2 14.35 -46.37 -30.57
N GLN A 3 14.51 -45.14 -31.06
CA GLN A 3 15.38 -44.12 -30.48
C GLN A 3 14.69 -42.76 -30.64
N ALA A 4 13.85 -42.40 -29.66
CA ALA A 4 13.50 -41.01 -29.29
C ALA A 4 12.21 -40.99 -28.44
N LYS A 5 12.17 -41.77 -27.35
CA LYS A 5 11.37 -41.39 -26.17
C LYS A 5 12.35 -41.11 -25.04
N LYS A 6 13.18 -40.08 -25.23
CA LYS A 6 13.74 -39.37 -24.07
C LYS A 6 12.54 -38.71 -23.43
N SER A 7 12.06 -39.27 -22.32
CA SER A 7 11.20 -38.50 -21.43
C SER A 7 11.88 -37.16 -21.23
N ILE A 8 11.12 -36.09 -21.38
CA ILE A 8 11.55 -34.79 -20.88
C ILE A 8 11.82 -35.07 -19.40
N GLY A 9 13.10 -35.15 -19.03
CA GLY A 9 13.50 -35.38 -17.65
C GLY A 9 12.82 -34.35 -16.78
N GLN A 10 12.53 -34.69 -15.53
CA GLN A 10 11.86 -33.81 -14.59
C GLN A 10 12.60 -32.45 -14.55
N LEU A 11 12.02 -31.44 -15.21
CA LEU A 11 12.66 -30.13 -15.44
C LEU A 11 12.74 -29.30 -14.15
N PHE A 12 11.85 -29.58 -13.20
CA PHE A 12 11.76 -28.93 -11.91
C PHE A 12 11.38 -29.95 -10.84
N LEU A 13 12.00 -29.82 -9.66
CA LEU A 13 11.63 -30.55 -8.46
C LEU A 13 11.03 -29.55 -7.46
N VAL A 14 9.80 -29.82 -7.02
CA VAL A 14 9.13 -29.00 -6.00
C VAL A 14 9.11 -29.80 -4.71
N THR A 15 9.77 -29.27 -3.67
CA THR A 15 9.81 -29.91 -2.35
C THR A 15 9.06 -29.05 -1.34
N LYS A 16 8.03 -29.61 -0.73
CA LYS A 16 7.27 -28.96 0.35
C LYS A 16 8.02 -29.14 1.67
N VAL A 17 8.53 -28.04 2.22
CA VAL A 17 9.06 -27.98 3.58
C VAL A 17 8.14 -27.07 4.39
N ALA A 18 7.14 -27.66 5.05
CA ALA A 18 6.14 -26.91 5.79
C ALA A 18 5.86 -27.55 7.15
N LEU A 19 5.72 -26.72 8.17
CA LEU A 19 5.39 -27.11 9.53
C LEU A 19 4.32 -26.16 10.07
N GLY A 20 3.13 -26.68 10.37
CA GLY A 20 2.01 -25.88 10.87
C GLY A 20 2.33 -25.23 12.23
N GLY A 21 1.80 -24.02 12.45
CA GLY A 21 1.99 -23.29 13.71
C GLY A 21 3.41 -22.79 13.96
N THR A 22 4.21 -22.60 12.90
CA THR A 22 5.59 -22.10 13.01
C THR A 22 5.79 -20.83 12.20
N ASN A 23 6.68 -19.95 12.64
CA ASN A 23 6.93 -18.65 12.05
C ASN A 23 8.30 -18.61 11.31
N THR A 24 8.62 -17.46 10.74
CA THR A 24 9.86 -17.22 10.00
C THR A 24 11.13 -17.50 10.83
N ASN A 25 11.10 -17.31 12.16
CA ASN A 25 12.23 -17.64 13.02
C ASN A 25 12.51 -19.15 13.06
N VAL A 26 11.46 -19.97 13.20
CA VAL A 26 11.59 -21.44 13.12
C VAL A 26 12.08 -21.86 11.73
N GLY A 27 11.52 -21.26 10.67
CA GLY A 27 12.00 -21.47 9.30
C GLY A 27 13.50 -21.21 9.16
N SER A 28 14.01 -20.15 9.80
CA SER A 28 15.43 -19.82 9.83
C SER A 28 16.25 -20.93 10.49
N GLN A 29 15.77 -21.49 11.61
CA GLN A 29 16.46 -22.58 12.29
C GLN A 29 16.47 -23.87 11.46
N ILE A 30 15.37 -24.18 10.74
CA ILE A 30 15.29 -25.35 9.86
C ILE A 30 16.41 -25.30 8.81
N PHE A 31 16.63 -24.15 8.17
CA PHE A 31 17.73 -23.97 7.23
C PHE A 31 19.10 -23.95 7.89
N LYS A 32 19.24 -23.23 9.02
CA LYS A 32 20.51 -23.10 9.75
C LYS A 32 21.06 -24.45 10.21
N TYR A 33 20.19 -25.37 10.60
CA TYR A 33 20.55 -26.71 11.09
C TYR A 33 20.38 -27.81 10.03
N ASP A 34 20.16 -27.46 8.76
CA ASP A 34 20.03 -28.41 7.64
C ASP A 34 18.96 -29.50 7.88
N LEU A 35 17.85 -29.10 8.51
CA LEU A 35 16.70 -29.96 8.82
C LEU A 35 15.73 -30.11 7.64
N ILE A 36 16.14 -29.68 6.44
CA ILE A 36 15.40 -29.85 5.20
C ILE A 36 15.77 -31.19 4.53
N PRO A 37 14.83 -31.79 3.76
CA PRO A 37 15.11 -32.99 2.97
C PRO A 37 16.34 -32.80 2.07
N GLU A 38 17.08 -33.88 1.82
CA GLU A 38 18.35 -33.82 1.09
C GLU A 38 18.20 -33.15 -0.28
N GLU A 39 17.10 -33.42 -0.97
CA GLU A 39 16.73 -32.85 -2.26
C GLU A 39 16.46 -31.35 -2.23
N ALA A 40 16.14 -30.76 -1.07
CA ALA A 40 15.88 -29.33 -0.89
C ALA A 40 17.11 -28.56 -0.39
N ARG A 41 18.18 -29.23 0.06
CA ARG A 41 19.39 -28.57 0.60
C ARG A 41 20.08 -27.65 -0.39
N GLN A 42 19.94 -27.96 -1.68
CA GLN A 42 20.50 -27.20 -2.78
C GLN A 42 19.41 -26.51 -3.60
N SER A 43 18.41 -25.93 -2.93
CA SER A 43 17.36 -25.17 -3.59
C SER A 43 17.93 -24.03 -4.43
N ASP A 44 17.43 -23.89 -5.66
CA ASP A 44 17.65 -22.76 -6.57
C ASP A 44 16.66 -21.61 -6.31
N ILE A 45 15.45 -21.95 -5.85
CA ILE A 45 14.39 -21.01 -5.51
C ILE A 45 13.87 -21.37 -4.11
N VAL A 46 13.73 -20.38 -3.24
CA VAL A 46 13.15 -20.53 -1.90
C VAL A 46 11.96 -19.59 -1.78
N LEU A 47 10.78 -20.15 -1.47
CA LEU A 47 9.57 -19.39 -1.17
C LEU A 47 9.36 -19.36 0.35
N ASN A 48 9.46 -18.17 0.96
CA ASN A 48 9.08 -17.92 2.34
C ASN A 48 7.59 -17.57 2.40
N SER A 49 6.76 -18.44 3.00
CA SER A 49 5.30 -18.27 3.13
C SER A 49 4.89 -18.41 4.60
N TYR A 50 5.48 -17.59 5.48
CA TYR A 50 5.21 -17.58 6.91
C TYR A 50 4.39 -16.38 7.38
N ALA A 51 3.96 -15.49 6.47
CA ALA A 51 3.28 -14.23 6.79
C ALA A 51 2.10 -14.40 7.77
N THR A 52 1.26 -15.41 7.56
CA THR A 52 0.11 -15.70 8.44
C THR A 52 0.55 -16.06 9.86
N ASN A 53 1.62 -16.84 10.01
CA ASN A 53 2.13 -17.26 11.31
C ASN A 53 2.99 -16.16 11.98
N ASP A 54 3.67 -15.34 11.18
CA ASP A 54 4.39 -14.16 11.66
C ASP A 54 3.43 -13.13 12.26
N MET A 55 2.20 -13.06 11.75
CA MET A 55 1.12 -12.19 12.26
C MET A 55 0.25 -12.85 13.34
N HIS A 56 0.57 -14.08 13.75
CA HIS A 56 -0.22 -14.84 14.71
C HIS A 56 -0.13 -14.27 16.13
N ILE A 57 -1.20 -14.40 16.93
CA ILE A 57 -1.22 -13.91 18.33
C ILE A 57 -0.08 -14.48 19.16
N LEU A 58 0.32 -15.73 18.92
CA LEU A 58 1.43 -16.34 19.64
C LEU A 58 2.76 -15.63 19.36
N THR A 59 2.97 -15.20 18.11
CA THR A 59 4.14 -14.40 17.73
C THR A 59 4.10 -13.04 18.41
N ILE A 60 2.93 -12.41 18.53
CA ILE A 60 2.78 -11.15 19.28
C ILE A 60 3.14 -11.32 20.74
N LEU A 61 2.56 -12.33 21.41
CA LEU A 61 2.83 -12.60 22.82
C LEU A 61 4.32 -12.89 23.04
N GLU A 62 4.98 -13.56 22.09
CA GLU A 62 6.43 -13.77 22.10
C GLU A 62 7.20 -12.45 22.01
N MET A 63 6.82 -11.54 21.11
CA MET A 63 7.47 -10.23 20.97
C MET A 63 7.23 -9.32 22.18
N GLU A 64 6.02 -9.34 22.73
CA GLU A 64 5.68 -8.60 23.96
C GLU A 64 6.50 -9.09 25.15
N ALA A 65 6.70 -10.40 25.30
CA ALA A 65 7.57 -10.98 26.32
C ALA A 65 9.03 -10.52 26.17
N GLN A 66 9.46 -10.22 24.95
CA GLN A 66 10.79 -9.67 24.63
C GLN A 66 10.85 -8.13 24.70
N LYS A 67 9.75 -7.46 25.07
CA LYS A 67 9.62 -5.99 25.08
C LYS A 67 9.86 -5.35 23.71
N MET A 68 9.45 -6.03 22.65
CA MET A 68 9.51 -5.56 21.27
C MET A 68 8.11 -5.40 20.70
N THR A 69 7.94 -4.47 19.76
CA THR A 69 6.72 -4.42 18.94
C THR A 69 6.69 -5.60 17.97
N LEU A 70 5.50 -6.00 17.52
CA LEU A 70 5.35 -7.03 16.49
C LEU A 70 6.15 -6.68 15.23
N ARG A 71 6.14 -5.40 14.83
CA ARG A 71 6.86 -4.90 13.66
C ARG A 71 8.36 -5.12 13.78
N GLU A 72 8.96 -4.75 14.91
CA GLU A 72 10.40 -4.97 15.18
C GLU A 72 10.72 -6.47 15.18
N GLY A 73 9.88 -7.27 15.82
CA GLY A 73 10.02 -8.71 15.86
C GLY A 73 10.04 -9.37 14.49
N ILE A 74 9.04 -9.08 13.66
CA ILE A 74 8.94 -9.57 12.28
C ILE A 74 10.14 -9.11 11.46
N PHE A 75 10.54 -7.85 11.60
CA PHE A 75 11.70 -7.31 10.89
C PHE A 75 12.98 -8.11 11.23
N ASP A 76 13.20 -8.39 12.52
CA ASP A 76 14.36 -9.17 12.97
C ASP A 76 14.29 -10.64 12.54
N MET A 77 13.12 -11.28 12.65
CA MET A 77 12.92 -12.65 12.19
C MET A 77 13.19 -12.79 10.69
N LEU A 78 12.62 -11.91 9.87
CA LEU A 78 12.79 -11.96 8.41
C LEU A 78 14.22 -11.60 8.00
N GLN A 79 14.84 -10.63 8.66
CA GLN A 79 16.25 -10.33 8.46
C GLN A 79 17.13 -11.54 8.76
N ASN A 80 16.90 -12.24 9.86
CA ASN A 80 17.65 -13.44 10.20
C ASN A 80 17.42 -14.58 9.19
N PHE A 81 16.20 -14.74 8.72
CA PHE A 81 15.86 -15.70 7.67
C PHE A 81 16.63 -15.41 6.39
N VAL A 82 16.50 -14.20 5.85
CA VAL A 82 17.17 -13.78 4.61
C VAL A 82 18.68 -13.95 4.73
N ARG A 83 19.28 -13.52 5.85
CA ARG A 83 20.72 -13.68 6.10
C ARG A 83 21.14 -15.13 6.22
N THR A 84 20.28 -16.03 6.68
CA THR A 84 20.55 -17.47 6.75
C THR A 84 20.51 -18.10 5.37
N ILE A 85 19.49 -17.80 4.57
CA ILE A 85 19.29 -18.36 3.22
C ILE A 85 20.31 -17.80 2.22
N MET A 86 20.52 -16.50 2.25
CA MET A 86 21.35 -15.78 1.27
C MET A 86 22.83 -15.75 1.66
N ARG A 87 23.22 -16.42 2.75
CA ARG A 87 24.63 -16.52 3.13
C ARG A 87 25.39 -17.31 2.06
N PRO A 88 26.49 -16.77 1.52
CA PRO A 88 27.35 -17.55 0.64
C PRO A 88 27.84 -18.79 1.40
N ASN A 89 27.45 -19.96 0.92
CA ASN A 89 27.93 -21.22 1.48
C ASN A 89 29.32 -21.50 0.87
N SER A 90 30.37 -21.37 1.67
CA SER A 90 31.75 -21.70 1.29
C SER A 90 31.95 -23.18 0.89
N CYS A 91 30.96 -24.03 1.17
CA CYS A 91 30.96 -25.46 0.84
C CYS A 91 30.03 -25.82 -0.35
N ARG A 92 29.26 -24.88 -0.92
CA ARG A 92 28.53 -25.18 -2.17
C ARG A 92 29.57 -25.35 -3.28
N LYS A 93 29.51 -26.50 -3.94
CA LYS A 93 30.54 -27.06 -4.85
C LYS A 93 31.22 -25.95 -5.66
N LYS A 94 32.55 -25.86 -5.56
CA LYS A 94 33.36 -25.15 -6.57
C LYS A 94 32.95 -25.73 -7.93
N GLY A 95 32.40 -24.88 -8.80
CA GLY A 95 32.13 -25.26 -10.17
C GLY A 95 33.38 -25.89 -10.78
N THR A 96 33.20 -26.85 -11.69
CA THR A 96 34.27 -27.58 -12.39
C THR A 96 35.25 -26.68 -13.16
N ALA A 97 35.00 -25.37 -13.22
CA ALA A 97 35.80 -24.38 -13.94
C ALA A 97 36.49 -23.33 -13.03
N GLY A 98 36.51 -23.47 -11.70
CA GLY A 98 37.22 -22.53 -10.82
C GLY A 98 36.60 -21.12 -10.74
N VAL A 99 35.41 -20.92 -11.32
CA VAL A 99 34.60 -19.71 -11.16
C VAL A 99 33.76 -19.87 -9.90
N GLU A 100 33.90 -18.92 -8.97
CA GLU A 100 33.06 -18.81 -7.78
C GLU A 100 31.66 -18.36 -8.23
N LEU A 101 30.80 -19.32 -8.55
CA LEU A 101 29.39 -19.05 -8.84
C LEU A 101 28.72 -18.59 -7.54
N ASP A 102 28.10 -17.41 -7.61
CA ASP A 102 27.22 -16.93 -6.58
C ASP A 102 26.04 -17.87 -6.43
N ASN A 103 26.17 -18.81 -5.50
CA ASN A 103 25.19 -19.86 -5.28
C ASN A 103 24.08 -19.40 -4.33
N ARG A 104 23.64 -18.14 -4.37
CA ARG A 104 22.48 -17.69 -3.59
C ARG A 104 21.19 -18.10 -4.31
N PRO A 105 20.21 -18.71 -3.61
CA PRO A 105 18.94 -19.01 -4.25
C PRO A 105 18.18 -17.73 -4.58
N LEU A 106 17.28 -17.80 -5.55
CA LEU A 106 16.23 -16.79 -5.71
C LEU A 106 15.30 -16.88 -4.49
N LEU A 107 15.43 -15.93 -3.56
CA LEU A 107 14.53 -15.82 -2.43
C LEU A 107 13.29 -15.00 -2.81
N LEU A 108 12.12 -15.57 -2.54
CA LEU A 108 10.82 -14.95 -2.73
C LEU A 108 10.06 -14.98 -1.41
N HIS A 109 9.56 -13.84 -0.96
CA HIS A 109 8.60 -13.76 0.13
C HIS A 109 7.18 -13.75 -0.44
N PHE A 110 6.34 -14.64 0.06
CA PHE A 110 4.92 -14.72 -0.24
C PHE A 110 4.12 -14.28 0.98
N ASP A 111 3.53 -13.09 0.87
CA ASP A 111 2.59 -12.57 1.86
C ASP A 111 1.23 -13.24 1.67
N ASP A 112 1.05 -14.36 2.37
CA ASP A 112 -0.18 -15.16 2.42
C ASP A 112 -1.22 -14.65 3.44
N TYR A 113 -0.91 -13.58 4.18
CA TYR A 113 -1.74 -13.15 5.30
C TYR A 113 -2.84 -12.17 4.86
N LEU A 114 -4.08 -12.66 4.84
CA LEU A 114 -5.28 -11.84 4.81
C LEU A 114 -6.26 -12.41 5.84
N GLY A 115 -6.14 -11.94 7.07
CA GLY A 115 -6.80 -12.53 8.23
C GLY A 115 -7.34 -11.49 9.21
N ASN A 116 -8.07 -11.97 10.21
CA ASN A 116 -8.53 -11.19 11.36
C ASN A 116 -7.79 -11.54 12.65
N GLU A 117 -6.59 -12.10 12.53
CA GLU A 117 -5.73 -12.42 13.68
C GLU A 117 -5.36 -11.12 14.40
N GLN A 118 -4.96 -10.12 13.61
CA GLN A 118 -5.07 -8.71 13.97
C GLN A 118 -6.42 -8.19 13.48
N ARG A 119 -7.18 -7.56 14.38
CA ARG A 119 -8.47 -6.98 14.01
C ARG A 119 -8.29 -5.71 13.21
N GLU A 120 -7.31 -4.89 13.57
CA GLU A 120 -7.03 -3.61 12.92
C GLU A 120 -6.30 -3.81 11.59
N ILE A 121 -6.90 -3.29 10.51
CA ILE A 121 -6.35 -3.41 9.15
C ILE A 121 -4.97 -2.77 9.05
N LEU A 122 -4.77 -1.60 9.68
CA LEU A 122 -3.47 -0.92 9.64
C LEU A 122 -2.34 -1.79 10.21
N ARG A 123 -2.61 -2.56 11.28
CA ARG A 123 -1.61 -3.47 11.87
C ARG A 123 -1.25 -4.62 10.93
N THR A 124 -2.20 -5.09 10.11
CA THR A 124 -1.91 -6.12 9.10
C THR A 124 -0.98 -5.61 8.00
N LEU A 125 -1.07 -4.32 7.66
CA LEU A 125 -0.24 -3.70 6.61
C LEU A 125 1.20 -3.41 7.07
N ASP A 126 1.47 -3.38 8.38
CA ASP A 126 2.83 -3.18 8.92
C ASP A 126 3.78 -4.31 8.49
N LEU A 127 3.28 -5.54 8.34
CA LEU A 127 4.05 -6.67 7.79
C LEU A 127 4.53 -6.34 6.38
N SER A 128 3.60 -6.04 5.46
CA SER A 128 3.93 -5.82 4.05
C SER A 128 4.90 -4.64 3.89
N GLN A 129 4.77 -3.60 4.71
CA GLN A 129 5.73 -2.47 4.73
C GLN A 129 7.12 -2.92 5.18
N SER A 130 7.21 -3.71 6.25
CA SER A 130 8.48 -4.19 6.81
C SER A 130 9.19 -5.15 5.86
N VAL A 131 8.45 -6.08 5.27
CA VAL A 131 8.93 -6.99 4.23
C VAL A 131 9.45 -6.20 3.03
N SER A 132 8.71 -5.18 2.57
CA SER A 132 9.11 -4.36 1.42
C SER A 132 10.41 -3.60 1.68
N ALA A 133 10.59 -3.05 2.88
CA ALA A 133 11.83 -2.38 3.26
C ALA A 133 13.03 -3.36 3.24
N LEU A 134 12.85 -4.57 3.78
CA LEU A 134 13.87 -5.61 3.78
C LEU A 134 14.15 -6.15 2.37
N ALA A 135 13.13 -6.29 1.54
CA ALA A 135 13.27 -6.72 0.15
C ALA A 135 14.11 -5.76 -0.67
N GLN A 136 13.89 -4.45 -0.50
CA GLN A 136 14.69 -3.41 -1.13
C GLN A 136 16.14 -3.41 -0.61
N TYR A 137 16.34 -3.66 0.69
CA TYR A 137 17.67 -3.66 1.29
C TYR A 137 18.51 -4.89 0.91
N TYR A 138 17.91 -6.09 0.93
CA TYR A 138 18.60 -7.36 0.70
C TYR A 138 18.48 -7.89 -0.74
N GLY A 139 17.60 -7.32 -1.56
CA GLY A 139 17.44 -7.69 -2.97
C GLY A 139 16.69 -9.01 -3.19
N PHE A 140 15.67 -9.32 -2.39
CA PHE A 140 14.79 -10.48 -2.61
C PHE A 140 13.42 -10.05 -3.16
N GLY A 141 12.74 -10.97 -3.86
CA GLY A 141 11.44 -10.69 -4.46
C GLY A 141 10.29 -10.81 -3.45
N THR A 142 9.24 -10.01 -3.61
CA THR A 142 8.05 -10.07 -2.77
C THR A 142 6.80 -10.15 -3.63
N MET A 143 5.85 -10.97 -3.20
CA MET A 143 4.52 -11.09 -3.80
C MET A 143 3.50 -11.23 -2.67
N SER A 144 2.28 -10.75 -2.89
CA SER A 144 1.26 -10.68 -1.84
C SER A 144 -0.08 -11.16 -2.36
N TYR A 145 -0.58 -12.25 -1.77
CA TYR A 145 -1.96 -12.70 -1.95
C TYR A 145 -2.92 -11.63 -1.46
N ALA A 146 -2.66 -11.08 -0.29
CA ALA A 146 -3.48 -10.06 0.32
C ALA A 146 -3.69 -8.87 -0.64
N ASN A 147 -2.62 -8.31 -1.21
CA ASN A 147 -2.74 -7.17 -2.11
C ASN A 147 -3.56 -7.45 -3.39
N VAL A 148 -3.66 -8.71 -3.83
CA VAL A 148 -4.41 -9.06 -5.04
C VAL A 148 -5.90 -9.18 -4.76
N VAL A 149 -6.30 -9.69 -3.58
CA VAL A 149 -7.71 -10.01 -3.29
C VAL A 149 -8.36 -9.13 -2.22
N ARG A 150 -7.59 -8.25 -1.57
CA ARG A 150 -8.04 -7.44 -0.42
C ARG A 150 -9.33 -6.68 -0.71
N ASP A 151 -9.46 -6.08 -1.89
CA ASP A 151 -10.65 -5.27 -2.21
C ASP A 151 -11.92 -6.13 -2.29
N TRP A 152 -11.82 -7.38 -2.76
CA TRP A 152 -12.96 -8.31 -2.73
C TRP A 152 -13.35 -8.67 -1.30
N VAL A 153 -12.36 -9.01 -0.47
CA VAL A 153 -12.59 -9.37 0.94
C VAL A 153 -13.12 -8.18 1.74
N TYR A 154 -12.57 -6.99 1.56
CA TYR A 154 -13.00 -5.80 2.31
C TYR A 154 -14.34 -5.28 1.80
N GLY A 155 -14.61 -5.42 0.49
CA GLY A 155 -15.90 -5.06 -0.09
C GLY A 155 -17.06 -5.92 0.41
N ASP A 156 -16.78 -7.20 0.70
CA ASP A 156 -17.74 -8.12 1.30
C ASP A 156 -17.05 -9.20 2.13
N THR A 157 -16.86 -8.99 3.44
CA THR A 157 -16.22 -9.97 4.34
C THR A 157 -17.01 -11.27 4.52
N HIS A 158 -18.20 -11.36 3.94
CA HIS A 158 -19.06 -12.55 3.93
C HIS A 158 -18.96 -13.32 2.59
N GLU A 159 -18.10 -12.89 1.65
CA GLU A 159 -17.94 -13.58 0.38
C GLU A 159 -17.26 -14.95 0.54
N TYR A 160 -17.44 -15.84 -0.42
CA TYR A 160 -17.14 -17.26 -0.24
C TYR A 160 -15.70 -17.67 -0.60
N TRP A 161 -15.04 -16.96 -1.53
CA TRP A 161 -13.81 -17.45 -2.15
C TRP A 161 -12.57 -17.17 -1.34
N PHE A 162 -12.49 -15.99 -0.74
CA PHE A 162 -11.27 -15.48 -0.13
C PHE A 162 -11.42 -15.25 1.37
N SER A 163 -12.66 -15.05 1.85
CA SER A 163 -13.01 -14.92 3.25
C SER A 163 -13.14 -16.32 3.86
N PRO A 164 -12.40 -16.63 4.95
CA PRO A 164 -12.55 -17.86 5.69
C PRO A 164 -14.00 -18.16 6.10
N GLU A 165 -14.45 -19.40 5.86
CA GLU A 165 -15.78 -19.89 6.25
C GLU A 165 -16.04 -19.71 7.76
N GLY A 166 -14.97 -19.74 8.57
CA GLY A 166 -15.04 -19.58 10.01
C GLY A 166 -15.36 -18.17 10.49
N TRP A 167 -15.20 -17.12 9.68
CA TRP A 167 -15.41 -15.73 10.14
C TRP A 167 -16.84 -15.44 10.57
N TRP A 168 -17.83 -15.91 9.81
CA TRP A 168 -19.23 -15.63 10.06
C TRP A 168 -20.00 -16.93 10.22
N GLN A 169 -19.93 -17.51 11.42
CA GLN A 169 -20.63 -18.76 11.70
C GLN A 169 -22.15 -18.52 11.75
N VAL A 170 -22.89 -19.45 11.15
CA VAL A 170 -24.33 -19.56 11.34
C VAL A 170 -24.55 -20.29 12.66
N GLN A 171 -25.22 -19.65 13.62
CA GLN A 171 -25.53 -20.32 14.88
C GLN A 171 -26.60 -21.39 14.62
N PRO A 172 -26.29 -22.69 14.83
CA PRO A 172 -27.28 -23.74 14.61
C PRO A 172 -28.21 -23.79 15.82
N ASP A 173 -29.38 -23.15 15.72
CA ASP A 173 -30.48 -23.36 16.66
C ASP A 173 -31.50 -24.30 16.02
N ALA A 174 -31.68 -25.49 16.58
CA ALA A 174 -32.62 -26.48 16.08
C ALA A 174 -34.09 -26.02 16.10
N ARG A 175 -34.41 -24.90 16.76
CA ARG A 175 -35.76 -24.35 16.92
C ARG A 175 -35.96 -22.99 16.25
N LYS A 176 -34.93 -22.42 15.62
CA LYS A 176 -35.00 -21.12 14.94
C LYS A 176 -34.37 -21.19 13.56
N PRO A 177 -34.80 -20.34 12.62
CA PRO A 177 -34.08 -20.19 11.37
C PRO A 177 -32.62 -19.81 11.63
N PRO A 178 -31.67 -20.32 10.81
CA PRO A 178 -30.26 -20.03 10.96
C PRO A 178 -30.00 -18.52 11.00
N THR A 179 -29.43 -18.04 12.11
CA THR A 179 -29.00 -16.65 12.28
C THR A 179 -27.49 -16.57 12.19
N ILE A 180 -26.99 -15.71 11.30
CA ILE A 180 -25.57 -15.40 11.21
C ILE A 180 -25.17 -14.70 12.51
N MET A 181 -24.07 -15.14 13.14
CA MET A 181 -23.53 -14.45 14.29
C MET A 181 -23.03 -13.08 13.86
N ASN A 182 -23.48 -12.01 14.52
CA ASN A 182 -23.06 -10.63 14.23
C ASN A 182 -21.61 -10.32 14.69
N THR A 183 -20.85 -11.31 15.13
CA THR A 183 -19.47 -11.14 15.61
C THR A 183 -18.54 -12.03 14.83
N MET A 184 -17.59 -11.41 14.14
CA MET A 184 -16.57 -12.11 13.38
C MET A 184 -15.72 -12.98 14.32
N GLN A 185 -15.64 -14.28 14.02
CA GLN A 185 -14.78 -15.22 14.74
C GLN A 185 -13.39 -15.23 14.13
N ARG A 186 -12.39 -15.45 14.98
CA ARG A 186 -11.00 -15.57 14.54
C ARG A 186 -10.82 -16.85 13.72
N GLU A 187 -10.40 -16.69 12.47
CA GLU A 187 -10.02 -17.78 11.59
C GLU A 187 -8.93 -17.28 10.65
N ILE A 188 -7.83 -18.03 10.59
CA ILE A 188 -6.65 -17.70 9.79
C ILE A 188 -6.51 -18.61 8.58
N HIS A 189 -7.20 -19.76 8.58
CA HIS A 189 -7.11 -20.74 7.51
C HIS A 189 -8.05 -20.31 6.38
N PRO A 190 -7.51 -20.01 5.20
CA PRO A 190 -8.34 -19.61 4.09
C PRO A 190 -9.03 -20.83 3.44
N GLY A 191 -10.08 -20.56 2.66
CA GLY A 191 -10.70 -21.56 1.80
C GLY A 191 -9.85 -21.91 0.57
N MET A 192 -10.37 -22.82 -0.27
CA MET A 192 -9.67 -23.27 -1.48
C MET A 192 -9.39 -22.14 -2.50
N GLY A 193 -10.22 -21.09 -2.51
CA GLY A 193 -10.04 -19.95 -3.41
C GLY A 193 -8.70 -19.23 -3.20
N MET A 194 -8.22 -19.15 -1.96
CA MET A 194 -6.88 -18.61 -1.65
C MET A 194 -5.78 -19.47 -2.28
N HIS A 195 -5.82 -20.80 -2.13
CA HIS A 195 -4.80 -21.68 -2.69
C HIS A 195 -4.72 -21.59 -4.21
N ILE A 196 -5.87 -21.49 -4.88
CA ILE A 196 -5.95 -21.29 -6.32
C ILE A 196 -5.33 -19.94 -6.70
N ALA A 197 -5.74 -18.86 -6.03
CA ALA A 197 -5.20 -17.53 -6.28
C ALA A 197 -3.69 -17.45 -6.01
N ALA A 198 -3.21 -18.01 -4.90
CA ALA A 198 -1.80 -18.07 -4.55
C ALA A 198 -0.97 -18.77 -5.64
N THR A 199 -1.46 -19.90 -6.17
CA THR A 199 -0.81 -20.61 -7.27
C THR A 199 -0.67 -19.73 -8.51
N TRP A 200 -1.74 -19.03 -8.90
CA TRP A 200 -1.71 -18.10 -10.04
C TRP A 200 -0.78 -16.91 -9.81
N ILE A 201 -0.78 -16.34 -8.60
CA ILE A 201 0.08 -15.22 -8.24
C ILE A 201 1.55 -15.63 -8.32
N VAL A 202 1.92 -16.78 -7.75
CA VAL A 202 3.29 -17.29 -7.82
C VAL A 202 3.69 -17.55 -9.28
N ALA A 203 2.85 -18.24 -10.06
CA ALA A 203 3.12 -18.55 -11.46
C ALA A 203 3.29 -17.28 -12.32
N TYR A 204 2.40 -16.30 -12.15
CA TYR A 204 2.47 -15.01 -12.83
C TYR A 204 3.75 -14.26 -12.48
N ASN A 205 4.12 -14.19 -11.20
CA ASN A 205 5.32 -13.48 -10.77
C ASN A 205 6.61 -14.16 -11.25
N LEU A 206 6.67 -15.50 -11.25
CA LEU A 206 7.81 -16.22 -11.82
C LEU A 206 7.94 -15.99 -13.33
N LEU A 207 6.83 -16.01 -14.06
CA LEU A 207 6.81 -15.68 -15.49
C LEU A 207 7.23 -14.22 -15.73
N HIS A 208 6.77 -13.30 -14.89
CA HIS A 208 7.14 -11.89 -14.97
C HIS A 208 8.63 -11.67 -14.71
N ILE A 209 9.21 -12.32 -13.70
CA ILE A 209 10.65 -12.28 -13.42
C ILE A 209 11.43 -12.83 -14.62
N ALA A 210 11.05 -14.01 -15.13
CA ALA A 210 11.73 -14.64 -16.25
C ALA A 210 11.66 -13.78 -17.53
N SER A 211 10.48 -13.28 -17.89
CA SER A 211 10.29 -12.42 -19.06
C SER A 211 11.02 -11.09 -18.94
N SER A 212 11.00 -10.46 -17.76
CA SER A 212 11.72 -9.22 -17.50
C SER A 212 13.23 -9.44 -17.59
N TYR A 213 13.76 -10.49 -16.97
CA TYR A 213 15.18 -10.84 -17.06
C TYR A 213 15.62 -11.07 -18.50
N CYS A 214 14.87 -11.88 -19.27
CA CYS A 214 15.15 -12.12 -20.69
C CYS A 214 15.03 -10.86 -21.56
N SER A 215 14.29 -9.84 -21.13
CA SER A 215 14.19 -8.54 -21.83
C SER A 215 15.34 -7.58 -21.52
N LEU A 216 16.04 -7.78 -20.39
CA LEU A 216 17.17 -6.95 -19.97
C LEU A 216 18.49 -7.39 -20.61
N GLU A 217 18.66 -8.68 -20.87
CA GLU A 217 19.83 -9.16 -21.61
C GLU A 217 19.71 -8.76 -23.09
N PRO A 218 20.79 -8.30 -23.75
CA PRO A 218 20.86 -8.17 -25.21
C PRO A 218 20.95 -9.57 -25.83
N PHE A 219 19.94 -10.42 -25.58
CA PHE A 219 19.89 -11.82 -26.01
C PHE A 219 19.76 -11.99 -27.53
N LEU A 220 19.75 -10.89 -28.29
CA LEU A 220 19.46 -10.85 -29.73
C LEU A 220 20.48 -10.05 -30.56
N ALA A 221 21.65 -9.69 -30.03
CA ALA A 221 22.66 -8.98 -30.81
C ALA A 221 23.54 -9.89 -31.70
N ASP A 222 23.74 -11.17 -31.34
CA ASP A 222 24.56 -12.09 -32.12
C ASP A 222 23.75 -13.27 -32.71
N GLY A 223 23.08 -13.01 -33.83
CA GLY A 223 23.10 -13.90 -35.00
C GLY A 223 22.37 -15.26 -34.95
N SER A 224 21.55 -15.57 -33.95
CA SER A 224 20.86 -16.87 -33.86
C SER A 224 19.33 -16.74 -33.90
N ASN A 225 18.79 -16.50 -35.11
CA ASN A 225 17.37 -16.70 -35.41
C ASN A 225 16.88 -18.16 -35.23
N SER A 226 17.74 -19.11 -34.83
CA SER A 226 17.43 -20.53 -34.71
C SER A 226 17.05 -21.03 -33.31
N MET A 227 17.16 -20.22 -32.25
CA MET A 227 16.86 -20.68 -30.88
C MET A 227 15.38 -20.57 -30.48
N LEU A 228 14.60 -19.72 -31.14
CA LEU A 228 13.15 -19.58 -30.89
C LEU A 228 12.29 -20.54 -31.71
N GLU A 229 12.80 -21.03 -32.85
CA GLU A 229 12.06 -21.95 -33.73
C GLU A 229 11.62 -23.26 -33.03
N PRO A 230 12.44 -23.89 -32.16
CA PRO A 230 12.02 -25.06 -31.40
C PRO A 230 10.93 -24.75 -30.37
N TYR A 231 10.92 -23.57 -29.76
CA TYR A 231 9.89 -23.16 -28.79
C TYR A 231 8.55 -22.87 -29.47
N VAL A 232 8.57 -22.17 -30.61
CA VAL A 232 7.36 -21.91 -31.41
C VAL A 232 6.81 -23.20 -32.05
N LYS A 233 7.68 -24.17 -32.38
CA LYS A 233 7.30 -25.49 -32.91
C LYS A 233 7.04 -26.55 -31.84
N SER A 234 7.32 -26.28 -30.56
CA SER A 234 7.21 -27.27 -29.50
C SER A 234 5.74 -27.61 -29.22
N SER A 235 5.45 -28.91 -29.16
CA SER A 235 4.10 -29.48 -29.11
C SER A 235 3.37 -29.26 -27.79
N TRP A 236 3.98 -28.64 -26.79
CA TRP A 236 3.32 -28.46 -25.48
C TRP A 236 2.04 -27.64 -25.60
N ALA A 237 1.95 -26.70 -26.55
CA ALA A 237 0.72 -25.97 -26.83
C ALA A 237 -0.39 -26.85 -27.46
N LYS A 238 -0.02 -27.97 -28.10
CA LYS A 238 -0.96 -29.00 -28.59
C LYS A 238 -1.38 -29.96 -27.47
N ASP A 239 -0.55 -30.11 -26.45
CA ASP A 239 -0.80 -30.89 -25.23
C ASP A 239 -1.46 -30.06 -24.11
N LEU A 240 -1.61 -28.74 -24.30
CA LEU A 240 -2.51 -27.94 -23.49
C LEU A 240 -3.90 -28.50 -23.71
N VAL A 241 -4.39 -29.25 -22.72
CA VAL A 241 -5.75 -29.75 -22.68
C VAL A 241 -6.65 -28.53 -22.87
N ALA A 242 -7.29 -28.43 -24.04
CA ALA A 242 -8.38 -27.48 -24.22
C ALA A 242 -9.30 -27.70 -23.03
N ILE A 243 -9.63 -26.64 -22.28
CA ILE A 243 -10.53 -26.73 -21.13
C ILE A 243 -11.85 -27.30 -21.67
N GLN A 244 -11.99 -28.62 -21.60
CA GLN A 244 -13.12 -29.37 -22.14
C GLN A 244 -14.12 -29.46 -21.00
N GLY A 245 -15.16 -28.66 -21.13
CA GLY A 245 -16.27 -28.58 -20.19
C GLY A 245 -17.04 -27.30 -20.46
N GLU A 246 -18.35 -27.34 -20.28
CA GLU A 246 -19.07 -26.10 -20.01
C GLU A 246 -18.42 -25.50 -18.75
N LEU A 247 -17.94 -24.27 -18.83
CA LEU A 247 -17.54 -23.49 -17.67
C LEU A 247 -18.79 -23.34 -16.81
N LEU A 248 -19.03 -24.32 -15.93
CA LEU A 248 -19.97 -24.18 -14.84
C LEU A 248 -19.44 -23.00 -14.05
N GLU A 249 -20.19 -21.89 -14.04
CA GLU A 249 -19.86 -20.77 -13.18
C GLU A 249 -19.76 -21.31 -11.76
N ALA A 250 -18.54 -21.31 -11.24
CA ALA A 250 -18.31 -21.81 -9.90
C ALA A 250 -19.18 -20.99 -8.94
N PRO A 251 -19.95 -21.65 -8.05
CA PRO A 251 -20.90 -20.96 -7.22
C PRO A 251 -20.21 -19.89 -6.38
N GLY A 252 -20.88 -18.76 -6.21
CA GLY A 252 -20.45 -17.72 -5.27
C GLY A 252 -19.28 -16.87 -5.73
N ARG A 253 -19.07 -16.65 -7.04
CA ARG A 253 -18.06 -15.71 -7.57
C ARG A 253 -17.90 -14.46 -6.67
N PRO A 254 -16.66 -13.99 -6.40
CA PRO A 254 -16.44 -12.79 -5.61
C PRO A 254 -17.30 -11.64 -6.15
N ARG A 255 -18.06 -11.02 -5.24
CA ARG A 255 -18.86 -9.86 -5.61
C ARG A 255 -17.94 -8.70 -5.98
N ARG A 256 -18.43 -7.82 -6.85
CA ARG A 256 -17.71 -6.56 -7.09
C ARG A 256 -17.68 -5.77 -5.77
N PRO A 257 -16.53 -5.22 -5.37
CA PRO A 257 -16.47 -4.33 -4.22
C PRO A 257 -17.42 -3.14 -4.40
N PRO A 258 -17.87 -2.50 -3.30
CA PRO A 258 -18.63 -1.25 -3.38
C PRO A 258 -17.88 -0.21 -4.24
N PRO A 259 -18.57 0.57 -5.10
CA PRO A 259 -17.91 1.60 -5.89
C PRO A 259 -17.30 2.69 -5.00
N GLY A 260 -16.25 3.36 -5.48
CA GLY A 260 -15.54 4.39 -4.73
C GLY A 260 -14.32 3.86 -3.97
N LEU A 261 -13.71 4.73 -3.17
CA LEU A 261 -12.55 4.36 -2.35
C LEU A 261 -13.00 3.60 -1.09
N PRO A 262 -12.19 2.68 -0.56
CA PRO A 262 -12.47 2.07 0.73
C PRO A 262 -12.44 3.12 1.85
N PRO A 263 -13.05 2.81 3.01
CA PRO A 263 -13.03 3.68 4.18
C PRO A 263 -11.63 4.15 4.55
N LYS A 264 -11.57 5.37 5.10
CA LYS A 264 -10.30 5.93 5.62
C LYS A 264 -9.64 4.92 6.55
N LEU A 265 -8.39 4.63 6.25
CA LEU A 265 -7.57 3.77 7.10
C LEU A 265 -7.15 4.55 8.35
N THR A 266 -7.56 4.06 9.51
CA THR A 266 -7.23 4.60 10.83
C THR A 266 -6.67 3.49 11.72
N GLN A 267 -6.18 3.83 12.91
CA GLN A 267 -5.76 2.85 13.91
C GLN A 267 -6.92 1.97 14.42
N HIS A 268 -8.17 2.38 14.20
CA HIS A 268 -9.37 1.68 14.68
C HIS A 268 -10.18 1.05 13.54
N THR A 269 -9.73 1.18 12.30
CA THR A 269 -10.39 0.55 11.16
C THR A 269 -10.14 -0.95 11.24
N VAL A 270 -11.21 -1.73 11.44
CA VAL A 270 -11.14 -3.17 11.68
C VAL A 270 -11.79 -3.95 10.56
N LEU A 271 -11.43 -5.23 10.43
CA LEU A 271 -11.99 -6.09 9.38
C LEU A 271 -13.48 -6.39 9.60
N ASP A 272 -13.92 -6.43 10.86
CA ASP A 272 -15.28 -6.81 11.26
C ASP A 272 -16.37 -5.99 10.55
N ASP A 273 -16.15 -4.68 10.38
CA ASP A 273 -17.17 -3.75 9.89
C ASP A 273 -16.75 -2.99 8.61
N ILE A 274 -15.56 -3.28 8.04
CA ILE A 274 -15.05 -2.55 6.86
C ILE A 274 -16.01 -2.57 5.68
N SER A 275 -16.69 -3.70 5.44
CA SER A 275 -17.65 -3.84 4.34
C SER A 275 -18.90 -2.98 4.55
N GLU A 276 -19.37 -2.87 5.79
CA GLU A 276 -20.49 -2.00 6.13
C GLU A 276 -20.08 -0.52 6.02
N GLN A 277 -18.92 -0.16 6.57
CA GLN A 277 -18.38 1.20 6.45
C GLN A 277 -18.23 1.61 4.98
N TRP A 278 -17.70 0.73 4.13
CA TRP A 278 -17.51 1.00 2.70
C TRP A 278 -18.85 1.20 1.99
N ARG A 279 -19.82 0.31 2.22
CA ARG A 279 -21.16 0.45 1.64
C ARG A 279 -21.86 1.73 2.09
N ASN A 280 -21.78 2.07 3.38
CA ASN A 280 -22.42 3.26 3.93
C ASN A 280 -21.80 4.55 3.37
N GLN A 281 -20.48 4.60 3.20
CA GLN A 281 -19.81 5.74 2.54
C GLN A 281 -20.19 5.83 1.06
N THR A 282 -20.25 4.69 0.38
CA THR A 282 -20.67 4.65 -1.02
C THR A 282 -22.07 5.24 -1.19
N VAL A 283 -23.04 4.81 -0.38
CA VAL A 283 -24.42 5.31 -0.46
C VAL A 283 -24.50 6.81 -0.17
N ALA A 284 -23.65 7.33 0.73
CA ALA A 284 -23.53 8.77 0.98
C ALA A 284 -22.90 9.52 -0.21
N ASP A 285 -21.98 8.89 -0.93
CA ASP A 285 -21.23 9.47 -2.04
C ASP A 285 -21.88 9.25 -3.41
N VAL A 286 -22.87 8.35 -3.56
CA VAL A 286 -23.74 8.27 -4.76
C VAL A 286 -24.75 9.44 -4.78
N GLY A 287 -24.34 10.60 -4.26
CA GLY A 287 -24.81 11.87 -4.79
C GLY A 287 -24.53 11.82 -6.29
N VAL A 288 -25.62 11.82 -7.07
CA VAL A 288 -25.67 11.74 -8.51
C VAL A 288 -24.43 12.43 -9.11
N CYS A 289 -23.69 11.72 -9.97
CA CYS A 289 -22.93 12.38 -11.02
C CYS A 289 -23.93 13.08 -11.96
N GLU A 290 -24.74 14.00 -11.44
CA GLU A 290 -25.12 15.15 -12.21
C GLU A 290 -23.77 15.75 -12.56
N ASP A 291 -23.57 16.08 -13.83
CA ASP A 291 -22.40 16.80 -14.32
C ASP A 291 -22.17 18.17 -13.61
N ASN A 292 -22.78 18.41 -12.45
CA ASN A 292 -22.41 19.34 -11.40
C ASN A 292 -20.90 19.18 -11.13
N VAL A 293 -20.04 19.99 -11.74
CA VAL A 293 -19.93 21.41 -11.42
C VAL A 293 -20.29 21.68 -9.95
N HIS A 294 -19.84 20.84 -9.01
CA HIS A 294 -19.40 21.42 -7.75
C HIS A 294 -18.20 22.29 -8.13
N PRO A 295 -18.36 23.63 -8.18
CA PRO A 295 -17.23 24.47 -8.50
C PRO A 295 -16.15 24.13 -7.47
N LYS A 296 -14.95 23.79 -7.96
CA LYS A 296 -13.75 23.70 -7.12
C LYS A 296 -13.73 24.93 -6.21
N CYS A 297 -13.19 24.78 -4.99
CA CYS A 297 -13.10 25.86 -4.00
C CYS A 297 -12.98 27.21 -4.70
N PRO A 298 -13.95 28.13 -4.51
CA PRO A 298 -14.00 29.37 -5.28
C PRO A 298 -12.70 30.18 -5.13
N PHE A 299 -11.94 29.88 -4.07
CA PHE A 299 -10.64 30.45 -3.76
C PHE A 299 -9.65 29.32 -3.42
N SER A 300 -8.64 29.14 -4.27
CA SER A 300 -7.46 28.33 -3.96
C SER A 300 -6.24 28.94 -4.64
N TRP A 301 -5.18 29.14 -3.87
CA TRP A 301 -3.90 29.63 -4.35
C TRP A 301 -2.77 29.08 -3.48
N VAL A 302 -1.68 28.67 -4.11
CA VAL A 302 -0.45 28.24 -3.45
C VAL A 302 0.71 28.85 -4.21
N SER A 303 1.52 29.64 -3.51
CA SER A 303 2.72 30.26 -4.08
C SER A 303 3.71 29.19 -4.55
N GLY A 304 4.32 29.40 -5.71
CA GLY A 304 5.40 28.56 -6.24
C GLY A 304 4.97 27.32 -7.05
N LEU A 305 3.68 27.04 -7.21
CA LEU A 305 3.19 26.06 -8.18
C LEU A 305 3.41 26.56 -9.63
N SER A 306 3.82 25.70 -10.56
CA SER A 306 3.95 26.06 -11.98
C SER A 306 2.57 26.08 -12.67
N LEU A 307 1.72 27.02 -12.27
CA LEU A 307 0.38 27.23 -12.80
C LEU A 307 0.22 28.67 -13.26
N GLN A 308 -0.72 28.93 -14.17
CA GLN A 308 -1.11 30.29 -14.60
C GLN A 308 -1.45 31.21 -13.41
N GLN A 309 -1.88 30.61 -12.30
CA GLN A 309 -2.20 31.26 -11.02
C GLN A 309 -0.98 31.86 -10.28
N ASN A 310 0.25 31.58 -10.73
CA ASN A 310 1.48 32.20 -10.20
C ASN A 310 2.04 33.30 -11.10
N ASN A 311 1.18 33.93 -11.90
CA ASN A 311 1.46 35.22 -12.54
C ASN A 311 1.06 36.36 -11.60
N LYS A 312 1.97 37.33 -11.37
CA LYS A 312 1.73 38.51 -10.51
C LYS A 312 0.46 39.28 -10.87
N THR A 313 0.18 39.43 -12.17
CA THR A 313 -1.01 40.11 -12.68
C THR A 313 -2.27 39.35 -12.28
N TRP A 314 -2.27 38.03 -12.49
CA TRP A 314 -3.39 37.17 -12.13
C TRP A 314 -3.66 37.22 -10.63
N ILE A 315 -2.62 37.12 -9.80
CA ILE A 315 -2.74 37.19 -8.33
C ILE A 315 -3.30 38.55 -7.91
N SER A 316 -2.78 39.64 -8.48
CA SER A 316 -3.25 41.00 -8.18
C SER A 316 -4.71 41.20 -8.57
N GLU A 317 -5.16 40.70 -9.73
CA GLU A 317 -6.55 40.80 -10.16
C GLU A 317 -7.46 39.92 -9.30
N PHE A 318 -7.03 38.68 -9.03
CA PHE A 318 -7.80 37.70 -8.28
C PHE A 318 -8.02 38.12 -6.82
N PHE A 319 -6.97 38.53 -6.13
CA PHE A 319 -7.08 38.98 -4.73
C PHE A 319 -7.44 40.45 -4.61
N GLY A 320 -7.10 41.31 -5.58
CA GLY A 320 -7.38 42.74 -5.52
C GLY A 320 -8.86 43.06 -5.41
N ALA A 321 -9.72 42.33 -6.13
CA ALA A 321 -11.18 42.46 -6.04
C ALA A 321 -11.76 42.10 -4.65
N ARG A 322 -10.97 41.46 -3.79
CA ARG A 322 -11.36 40.94 -2.47
C ARG A 322 -10.55 41.54 -1.34
N THR A 323 -9.47 42.25 -1.63
CA THR A 323 -8.61 42.82 -0.61
C THR A 323 -9.25 44.11 -0.11
N VAL A 324 -9.55 44.16 1.19
CA VAL A 324 -10.03 45.39 1.83
C VAL A 324 -8.86 46.37 1.90
N THR A 325 -9.06 47.57 1.38
CA THR A 325 -8.02 48.61 1.40
C THR A 325 -7.81 49.06 2.85
N VAL A 326 -6.59 48.88 3.35
CA VAL A 326 -6.17 49.43 4.64
C VAL A 326 -5.82 50.92 4.41
N SER A 327 -6.40 51.81 5.21
CA SER A 327 -6.25 53.26 5.06
C SER A 327 -4.80 53.73 5.13
N ASP A 328 -3.99 53.04 5.92
CA ASP A 328 -2.55 53.22 6.00
C ASP A 328 -1.84 52.14 5.17
N SER A 329 -1.25 52.53 4.05
CA SER A 329 -0.47 51.63 3.18
C SER A 329 0.71 50.98 3.89
N SER A 330 1.25 51.58 4.95
CA SER A 330 2.33 50.98 5.75
C SER A 330 1.86 49.79 6.60
N GLN A 331 0.55 49.68 6.80
CA GLN A 331 -0.11 48.58 7.50
C GLN A 331 -0.70 47.54 6.54
N ALA A 332 -0.52 47.66 5.22
CA ALA A 332 -0.99 46.67 4.26
C ALA A 332 0.09 45.61 3.97
N TRP A 333 -0.33 44.46 3.43
CA TRP A 333 0.60 43.46 2.87
C TRP A 333 0.64 43.59 1.34
N PRO A 334 1.66 44.21 0.73
CA PRO A 334 1.78 44.28 -0.72
C PRO A 334 2.11 42.92 -1.35
N LEU A 335 1.72 42.77 -2.61
CA LEU A 335 2.17 41.67 -3.46
C LEU A 335 3.62 41.92 -3.93
N VAL A 336 4.56 41.15 -3.40
CA VAL A 336 5.99 41.20 -3.72
C VAL A 336 6.42 40.00 -4.55
N ASP A 337 7.52 40.16 -5.29
CA ASP A 337 8.23 39.08 -5.97
C ASP A 337 9.67 39.12 -5.48
N GLU A 338 10.04 38.17 -4.63
CA GLU A 338 11.39 38.07 -4.07
C GLU A 338 12.00 36.72 -4.49
N GLY A 339 12.98 36.77 -5.41
CA GLY A 339 13.68 35.58 -5.90
C GLY A 339 12.80 34.64 -6.72
N GLY A 340 11.84 35.17 -7.49
CA GLY A 340 10.91 34.38 -8.30
C GLY A 340 9.76 33.75 -7.50
N LYS A 341 9.61 34.14 -6.23
CA LYS A 341 8.52 33.72 -5.35
C LYS A 341 7.60 34.91 -5.13
N ILE A 342 6.41 34.81 -5.74
CA ILE A 342 5.39 35.84 -5.65
C ILE A 342 4.50 35.58 -4.43
N GLY A 343 4.27 36.59 -3.60
CA GLY A 343 3.37 36.49 -2.44
C GLY A 343 3.13 37.80 -1.72
N PHE A 344 2.19 37.79 -0.77
CA PHE A 344 1.88 38.95 0.06
C PHE A 344 2.83 38.99 1.26
N MET A 345 3.45 40.14 1.51
CA MET A 345 4.45 40.29 2.57
C MET A 345 4.05 41.42 3.51
N ALA A 346 4.13 41.18 4.81
CA ALA A 346 3.96 42.20 5.84
C ALA A 346 5.01 43.32 5.70
N HIS A 347 4.57 44.59 5.71
CA HIS A 347 5.48 45.75 5.73
C HIS A 347 6.14 45.96 7.11
N GLY A 348 5.51 45.49 8.18
CA GLY A 348 5.99 45.65 9.55
C GLY A 348 5.02 45.07 10.58
N PRO A 349 5.28 45.31 11.87
CA PRO A 349 4.36 44.95 12.95
C PRO A 349 2.97 45.55 12.71
N ASP A 350 1.94 44.86 13.19
CA ASP A 350 0.53 45.26 13.10
C ASP A 350 -0.04 45.39 11.68
N SER A 351 0.75 45.10 10.64
CA SER A 351 0.27 45.07 9.27
C SER A 351 -0.73 43.93 9.05
N ARG A 352 -1.73 44.17 8.20
CA ARG A 352 -2.88 43.29 7.97
C ARG A 352 -3.06 43.03 6.49
N TRP A 353 -3.48 41.81 6.20
CA TRP A 353 -4.03 41.43 4.91
C TRP A 353 -5.45 40.93 5.15
N ILE A 354 -6.43 41.68 4.66
CA ILE A 354 -7.85 41.40 4.90
C ILE A 354 -8.49 41.05 3.57
N LEU A 355 -9.07 39.85 3.50
CA LEU A 355 -9.84 39.39 2.36
C LEU A 355 -11.32 39.35 2.73
N GLU A 356 -12.14 40.03 1.95
CA GLU A 356 -13.58 40.04 2.06
C GLU A 356 -14.21 39.32 0.86
N PHE A 357 -15.17 38.46 1.14
CA PHE A 357 -15.86 37.65 0.14
C PHE A 357 -17.35 37.96 0.16
N PRO A 358 -17.79 39.05 -0.51
CA PRO A 358 -19.20 39.39 -0.56
C PRO A 358 -19.96 38.42 -1.48
N ASN A 359 -21.26 38.23 -1.21
CA ASN A 359 -22.19 37.53 -2.10
C ASN A 359 -21.80 36.06 -2.42
N LEU A 360 -21.28 35.34 -1.42
CA LEU A 360 -20.99 33.91 -1.57
C LEU A 360 -22.28 33.14 -1.93
N ARG A 361 -22.27 32.49 -3.10
CA ARG A 361 -23.39 31.63 -3.55
C ARG A 361 -23.40 30.26 -2.88
N GLN A 362 -22.30 29.89 -2.23
CA GLN A 362 -22.12 28.62 -1.56
C GLN A 362 -21.46 28.86 -0.19
N PRO A 363 -21.86 28.12 0.85
CA PRO A 363 -21.24 28.23 2.16
C PRO A 363 -19.78 27.76 2.10
N ILE A 364 -18.88 28.51 2.74
CA ILE A 364 -17.49 28.08 2.95
C ILE A 364 -17.49 27.12 4.14
N SER A 365 -17.25 25.83 3.88
CA SER A 365 -17.21 24.79 4.91
C SER A 365 -15.85 24.66 5.59
N THR A 366 -14.76 25.06 4.93
CA THR A 366 -13.40 24.88 5.43
C THR A 366 -12.47 25.96 4.90
N VAL A 367 -11.60 26.48 5.77
CA VAL A 367 -10.46 27.32 5.40
C VAL A 367 -9.20 26.53 5.75
N THR A 368 -8.40 26.20 4.73
CA THR A 368 -7.15 25.43 4.91
C THR A 368 -5.96 26.35 4.66
N ILE A 369 -5.05 26.41 5.64
CA ILE A 369 -3.87 27.27 5.59
C ILE A 369 -2.63 26.40 5.69
N PHE A 370 -1.81 26.44 4.65
CA PHE A 370 -0.49 25.83 4.65
C PHE A 370 0.52 26.89 5.07
N TYR A 371 1.27 26.63 6.14
CA TYR A 371 2.32 27.53 6.61
C TYR A 371 3.61 26.76 6.89
N LEU A 372 4.74 27.42 6.69
CA LEU A 372 6.06 26.90 7.02
C LEU A 372 6.48 27.39 8.40
N ARG A 373 6.86 26.47 9.29
CA ARG A 373 7.35 26.83 10.63
C ARG A 373 8.75 27.46 10.63
N SER A 374 9.59 27.09 9.66
CA SER A 374 10.96 27.61 9.52
C SER A 374 11.15 28.18 8.11
N TYR A 375 11.35 29.50 7.98
CA TYR A 375 11.51 30.12 6.66
C TYR A 375 12.23 31.49 6.67
N GLY A 376 13.55 31.47 6.47
CA GLY A 376 14.35 32.69 6.28
C GLY A 376 14.41 33.62 7.50
N ASP A 377 15.29 34.62 7.44
CA ASP A 377 15.53 35.52 8.58
C ASP A 377 14.34 36.46 8.86
N LYS A 378 13.51 36.78 7.85
CA LYS A 378 12.34 37.67 8.02
C LYS A 378 11.18 37.05 8.80
N TRP A 379 11.04 35.71 8.79
CA TRP A 379 10.00 35.00 9.54
C TRP A 379 10.43 34.69 10.98
N LYS A 380 11.73 34.72 11.26
CA LYS A 380 12.27 34.39 12.57
C LYS A 380 11.68 35.31 13.65
N ASP A 381 11.19 34.71 14.73
CA ASP A 381 10.64 35.40 15.90
C ASP A 381 9.41 36.27 15.56
N SER A 382 8.82 36.06 14.37
CA SER A 382 7.61 36.76 13.94
C SER A 382 6.35 35.99 14.36
N ARG A 383 5.25 36.72 14.47
CA ARG A 383 3.94 36.17 14.81
C ARG A 383 2.89 36.68 13.83
N ALA A 384 2.05 35.79 13.33
CA ALA A 384 0.88 36.15 12.55
C ALA A 384 -0.36 35.57 13.23
N SER A 385 -1.37 36.40 13.47
CA SER A 385 -2.70 35.91 13.87
C SER A 385 -3.59 35.84 12.64
N ILE A 386 -4.32 34.75 12.49
CA ILE A 386 -5.31 34.57 11.43
C ILE A 386 -6.68 34.38 12.05
N SER A 387 -7.59 35.27 11.70
CA SER A 387 -8.98 35.24 12.15
C SER A 387 -9.91 35.02 10.96
N ALA A 388 -10.85 34.10 11.10
CA ALA A 388 -11.96 33.94 10.17
C ALA A 388 -13.21 34.61 10.76
N LEU A 389 -13.76 35.59 10.04
CA LEU A 389 -14.90 36.38 10.49
C LEU A 389 -16.09 36.20 9.55
N VAL A 390 -17.30 36.23 10.10
CA VAL A 390 -18.56 36.25 9.36
C VAL A 390 -19.35 37.51 9.68
N TRP A 391 -19.92 38.14 8.64
CA TRP A 391 -20.83 39.27 8.80
C TRP A 391 -22.22 38.75 9.17
N ASN A 392 -22.75 39.19 10.31
CA ASN A 392 -24.03 38.71 10.83
C ASN A 392 -25.21 39.64 10.46
N GLU A 393 -26.43 39.19 10.77
CA GLU A 393 -27.68 39.97 10.56
C GLU A 393 -27.75 41.27 11.40
N LYS A 394 -26.90 41.40 12.42
CA LYS A 394 -26.80 42.60 13.27
C LYS A 394 -25.80 43.62 12.73
N ASN A 395 -25.27 43.42 11.52
CA ASN A 395 -24.24 44.26 10.91
C ASN A 395 -22.95 44.32 11.73
N GLU A 396 -22.52 43.18 12.26
CA GLU A 396 -21.28 43.04 13.01
C GLU A 396 -20.45 41.85 12.47
N TRP A 397 -19.13 42.00 12.47
CA TRP A 397 -18.21 40.88 12.26
C TRP A 397 -18.17 39.99 13.51
N ARG A 398 -18.36 38.69 13.33
CA ARG A 398 -18.20 37.69 14.39
C ARG A 398 -17.12 36.68 14.04
N PRO A 399 -16.27 36.28 15.00
CA PRO A 399 -15.33 35.19 14.78
C PRO A 399 -16.07 33.87 14.57
N LEU A 400 -15.63 33.12 13.56
CA LEU A 400 -16.09 31.76 13.28
C LEU A 400 -15.34 30.72 14.13
N SER A 401 -14.13 31.06 14.57
CA SER A 401 -13.26 30.22 15.40
C SER A 401 -12.36 31.11 16.26
N GLU A 402 -11.62 30.48 17.18
CA GLU A 402 -10.47 31.13 17.79
C GLU A 402 -9.44 31.52 16.73
N ASP A 403 -8.63 32.54 17.06
CA ASP A 403 -7.53 33.00 16.24
C ASP A 403 -6.46 31.92 16.10
N LEU A 404 -6.04 31.64 14.87
CA LEU A 404 -4.90 30.79 14.61
C LEU A 404 -3.62 31.61 14.73
N LEU A 405 -2.87 31.40 15.82
CA LEU A 405 -1.56 32.01 16.02
C LEU A 405 -0.47 31.18 15.34
N LEU A 406 0.22 31.78 14.38
CA LEU A 406 1.38 31.22 13.72
C LEU A 406 2.64 31.89 14.26
N GLU A 407 3.60 31.08 14.72
CA GLU A 407 4.90 31.56 15.17
C GLU A 407 5.98 31.10 14.19
N GLY A 408 6.81 32.05 13.78
CA GLY A 408 7.92 31.80 12.88
C GLY A 408 9.22 31.50 13.60
N THR A 409 9.89 30.45 13.14
CA THR A 409 11.25 30.10 13.55
C THR A 409 12.19 30.19 12.35
N HIS A 410 13.50 30.17 12.60
CA HIS A 410 14.48 29.99 11.54
C HIS A 410 15.60 29.09 12.05
N ALA A 411 15.54 27.81 11.69
CA ALA A 411 16.64 26.88 11.90
C ALA A 411 17.55 26.92 10.67
N LYS A 412 18.68 27.63 10.76
CA LYS A 412 19.68 27.74 9.67
C LYS A 412 20.27 26.39 9.20
N ASN A 413 19.92 25.28 9.84
CA ASN A 413 20.41 23.94 9.52
C ASN A 413 19.47 23.12 8.63
N THR A 414 18.36 23.67 8.13
CA THR A 414 17.38 22.92 7.32
C THR A 414 17.13 23.50 5.93
N SER A 415 18.08 24.25 5.36
CA SER A 415 18.03 24.72 3.96
C SER A 415 19.33 24.47 3.25
#